data_AF-A0A1G6WFX3-F1
#
_entry.id   AF-A0A1G6WFX3-F1
#
_cell.length_a   1.000
_cell.length_b   1.000
_cell.length_c   1.000
_cell.angle_alpha   90.00
_cell.angle_beta   90.00
_cell.angle_gamma   90.00
#
_symmetry.space_group_name_H-M   'P 1'
#
loop_
_entity.id
_entity.type
_entity.pdbx_description
1 polymer ?
#
loop_
_entity_poly.entity_id
_entity_poly.type
_entity_poly.pdbx_seq_one_letter_code
_entity_poly.pdbx_strand_id
1 'polypeptide(L)'
;MKKVIPNGTAIKQLREQLERLSTQKEFANAIAVSVRMLRKIENENAPISVVLLDRIAKLFGVHRDVLAATLLAPPAAGANSEVDRSPLFEDKDQLIPRHDWDYAQATSDEGKVYDEAASAHDLACVIEIPLTEETGGYAQELVDLLTGLTWSRRDILVDIPPSDQIAIRRRIRQLMVMLRGNDIWIYQTKVYRRLPERYDLPAEDEPATHQSRFVIALGAPGEYGETSMRVPIDHGQPFVLPSWKNFLAKQEAASC
;
A
#
# COMPACT_ATOMS: atom_id res chain seq x y z
N MET A 1 6.24 -9.61 -21.15
CA MET A 1 5.27 -10.22 -22.09
C MET A 1 4.33 -9.14 -22.59
N LYS A 2 4.17 -8.94 -23.91
CA LYS A 2 3.27 -7.93 -24.48
C LYS A 2 1.81 -8.30 -24.16
N LYS A 3 1.07 -7.38 -23.53
CA LYS A 3 -0.36 -7.52 -23.25
C LYS A 3 -1.16 -6.70 -24.26
N VAL A 4 -2.25 -7.25 -24.77
CA VAL A 4 -3.16 -6.62 -25.73
C VAL A 4 -4.52 -6.49 -25.08
N ILE A 5 -5.20 -5.37 -25.33
CA ILE A 5 -6.57 -5.13 -24.87
C ILE A 5 -7.52 -5.73 -25.92
N PRO A 6 -8.26 -6.81 -25.59
CA PRO A 6 -9.22 -7.40 -26.50
C PRO A 6 -10.51 -6.57 -26.53
N ASN A 7 -11.26 -6.68 -27.62
CA ASN A 7 -12.63 -6.19 -27.69
C ASN A 7 -13.58 -7.24 -27.08
N GLY A 8 -13.85 -7.12 -25.79
CA GLY A 8 -14.65 -8.06 -25.00
C GLY A 8 -16.10 -8.18 -25.47
N THR A 9 -16.70 -7.10 -25.96
CA THR A 9 -18.08 -7.12 -26.49
C THR A 9 -18.17 -7.88 -27.81
N ALA A 10 -17.18 -7.72 -28.70
CA ALA A 10 -17.08 -8.49 -29.93
C ALA A 10 -16.85 -9.99 -29.65
N ILE A 11 -15.98 -10.32 -28.68
CA ILE A 11 -15.76 -11.71 -28.25
C ILE A 11 -17.03 -12.34 -27.68
N LYS A 12 -17.80 -11.58 -26.88
CA LYS A 12 -19.07 -12.04 -26.32
C LYS A 12 -20.12 -12.31 -27.41
N GLN A 13 -20.27 -11.40 -28.37
CA GLN A 13 -21.19 -11.55 -29.49
C GLN A 13 -20.81 -12.74 -30.38
N LEU A 14 -19.52 -12.88 -30.70
CA LEU A 14 -19.02 -14.02 -31.48
C LEU A 14 -19.22 -15.35 -30.75
N ARG A 15 -19.04 -15.38 -29.42
CA ARG A 15 -19.33 -16.59 -28.62
C ARG A 15 -20.82 -16.94 -28.66
N GLU A 16 -21.70 -15.97 -28.48
CA GLU A 16 -23.15 -16.20 -28.48
C GLU A 16 -23.67 -16.68 -29.84
N GLN A 17 -22.98 -16.35 -30.94
CA GLN A 17 -23.30 -16.79 -32.30
C GLN A 17 -22.79 -18.20 -32.65
N LEU A 18 -21.97 -18.84 -31.82
CA LEU A 18 -21.48 -20.19 -32.09
C LEU A 18 -22.52 -21.27 -31.75
N GLU A 19 -22.73 -22.23 -32.66
CA GLU A 19 -23.62 -23.39 -32.42
C GLU A 19 -23.07 -24.38 -31.38
N ARG A 20 -21.76 -24.37 -31.14
CA ARG A 20 -21.05 -25.16 -30.12
C ARG A 20 -20.05 -24.26 -29.38
N LEU A 21 -19.85 -24.47 -28.08
CA LEU A 21 -19.04 -23.60 -27.20
C LEU A 21 -19.67 -22.23 -26.89
N SER A 22 -20.99 -22.10 -27.05
CA SER A 22 -21.73 -20.88 -26.73
C SER A 22 -21.69 -20.55 -25.23
N THR A 23 -21.55 -21.55 -24.36
CA THR A 23 -21.53 -21.32 -22.92
C THR A 23 -20.16 -20.82 -22.44
N GLN A 24 -20.16 -19.90 -21.46
CA GLN A 24 -18.92 -19.39 -20.86
C GLN A 24 -18.03 -20.52 -20.28
N LYS A 25 -18.62 -21.62 -19.80
CA LYS A 25 -17.88 -22.74 -19.21
C LYS A 25 -17.13 -23.55 -20.28
N GLU A 26 -17.80 -23.85 -21.39
CA GLU A 26 -17.20 -24.61 -22.50
C GLU A 26 -16.15 -23.78 -23.22
N PHE A 27 -16.45 -22.50 -23.47
CA PHE A 27 -15.52 -21.59 -24.11
C PHE A 27 -14.25 -21.37 -23.27
N ALA A 28 -14.40 -21.12 -21.97
CA ALA A 28 -13.28 -20.97 -21.03
C ALA A 28 -12.36 -22.21 -21.01
N ASN A 29 -12.96 -23.41 -21.05
CA ASN A 29 -12.21 -24.66 -21.13
C ASN A 29 -11.43 -24.77 -22.47
N ALA A 30 -12.05 -24.40 -23.59
CA ALA A 30 -11.42 -24.44 -24.92
C ALA A 30 -10.22 -23.49 -25.05
N ILE A 31 -10.27 -22.32 -24.40
CA ILE A 31 -9.15 -21.35 -24.39
C ILE A 31 -8.14 -21.58 -23.25
N ALA A 32 -8.36 -22.59 -22.40
CA ALA A 32 -7.57 -22.91 -21.21
C ALA A 32 -7.47 -21.75 -20.20
N VAL A 33 -8.59 -21.09 -19.91
CA VAL A 33 -8.70 -19.96 -18.97
C VAL A 33 -9.83 -20.23 -17.98
N SER A 34 -9.79 -19.64 -16.79
CA SER A 34 -10.88 -19.75 -15.83
C SER A 34 -12.12 -18.96 -16.29
N VAL A 35 -13.31 -19.44 -15.94
CA VAL A 35 -14.58 -18.73 -16.24
C VAL A 35 -14.58 -17.31 -15.67
N ARG A 36 -13.97 -17.10 -14.49
CA ARG A 36 -13.82 -15.78 -13.87
C ARG A 36 -12.98 -14.84 -14.74
N MET A 37 -11.90 -15.34 -15.34
CA MET A 37 -11.05 -14.55 -16.22
C MET A 37 -11.72 -14.30 -17.58
N LEU A 38 -12.50 -15.26 -18.12
CA LEU A 38 -13.31 -15.01 -19.31
C LEU A 38 -14.34 -13.89 -19.09
N ARG A 39 -15.00 -13.84 -17.92
CA ARG A 39 -15.90 -12.73 -17.56
C ARG A 39 -15.20 -11.38 -17.56
N LYS A 40 -13.95 -11.31 -17.06
CA LYS A 40 -13.14 -10.10 -17.09
C LYS A 40 -12.75 -9.70 -18.52
N ILE A 41 -12.51 -10.67 -19.39
CA ILE A 41 -12.22 -10.41 -20.81
C ILE A 41 -13.47 -9.87 -21.51
N GLU A 42 -14.64 -10.48 -21.31
CA GLU A 42 -15.89 -10.09 -21.96
C GLU A 42 -16.48 -8.77 -21.44
N ASN A 43 -16.41 -8.52 -20.13
CA ASN A 43 -17.06 -7.37 -19.50
C ASN A 43 -16.13 -6.19 -19.21
N GLU A 44 -14.86 -6.45 -18.89
CA GLU A 44 -13.90 -5.43 -18.42
C GLU A 44 -12.78 -5.17 -19.42
N ASN A 45 -12.82 -5.81 -20.61
CA ASN A 45 -11.76 -5.75 -21.63
C ASN A 45 -10.36 -6.02 -21.03
N ALA A 46 -10.28 -6.98 -20.10
CA ALA A 46 -9.06 -7.23 -19.35
C ALA A 46 -7.87 -7.54 -20.29
N PRO A 47 -6.68 -6.98 -20.02
CA PRO A 47 -5.53 -7.15 -20.89
C PRO A 47 -5.06 -8.61 -20.90
N ILE A 48 -5.08 -9.23 -22.08
CA ILE A 48 -4.68 -10.62 -22.28
C ILE A 48 -3.33 -10.72 -22.98
N SER A 49 -2.68 -11.88 -22.87
CA SER A 49 -1.48 -12.15 -23.66
C SER A 49 -1.82 -12.33 -25.13
N VAL A 50 -0.87 -12.00 -26.01
CA VAL A 50 -1.00 -12.21 -27.47
C VAL A 50 -1.33 -13.69 -27.78
N VAL A 51 -0.73 -14.63 -27.03
CA VAL A 51 -0.97 -16.07 -27.19
C VAL A 51 -2.42 -16.45 -26.91
N LEU A 52 -3.07 -15.82 -25.92
CA LEU A 52 -4.49 -16.05 -25.64
C LEU A 52 -5.39 -15.44 -26.72
N LEU A 53 -5.04 -14.25 -27.22
CA LEU A 53 -5.76 -13.62 -28.32
C LEU A 53 -5.71 -14.48 -29.59
N ASP A 54 -4.55 -15.04 -29.93
CA ASP A 54 -4.39 -15.93 -31.09
C ASP A 54 -5.21 -17.22 -30.96
N ARG A 55 -5.33 -17.78 -29.74
CA ARG A 55 -6.20 -18.95 -29.49
C ARG A 55 -7.68 -18.61 -29.69
N ILE A 56 -8.11 -17.45 -29.19
CA ILE A 56 -9.48 -16.96 -29.34
C ILE A 56 -9.79 -16.71 -30.83
N ALA A 57 -8.88 -16.04 -31.55
CA ALA A 57 -8.97 -15.80 -32.98
C ALA A 57 -9.11 -17.10 -33.79
N LYS A 58 -8.29 -18.10 -33.45
CA LYS A 58 -8.35 -19.43 -34.09
C LYS A 58 -9.67 -20.15 -33.85
N LEU A 59 -10.29 -20.00 -32.68
CA LEU A 59 -11.58 -20.61 -32.36
C LEU A 59 -12.74 -19.96 -33.10
N PHE A 60 -12.69 -18.64 -33.31
CA PHE A 60 -13.72 -17.92 -34.07
C PHE A 60 -13.49 -17.94 -35.60
N GLY A 61 -12.30 -18.35 -36.06
CA GLY A 61 -11.95 -18.30 -37.48
C GLY A 61 -11.77 -16.87 -38.00
N VAL A 62 -11.49 -15.91 -37.10
CA VAL A 62 -11.39 -14.47 -37.42
C VAL A 62 -9.93 -14.00 -37.27
N HIS A 63 -9.51 -13.03 -38.07
CA HIS A 63 -8.18 -12.44 -37.95
C HIS A 63 -8.02 -11.70 -36.60
N ARG A 64 -6.85 -11.83 -35.96
CA ARG A 64 -6.57 -11.26 -34.63
C ARG A 64 -6.83 -9.75 -34.53
N ASP A 65 -6.71 -9.02 -35.64
CA ASP A 65 -6.89 -7.57 -35.70
C ASP A 65 -8.35 -7.13 -35.56
N VAL A 66 -9.31 -8.04 -35.80
CA VAL A 66 -10.75 -7.80 -35.58
C VAL A 66 -11.11 -7.92 -34.10
N LEU A 67 -10.33 -8.73 -33.36
CA LEU A 67 -10.53 -9.01 -31.94
C LEU A 67 -9.66 -8.14 -31.02
N ALA A 68 -8.54 -7.65 -31.53
CA ALA A 68 -7.80 -6.56 -30.93
C ALA A 68 -8.64 -5.29 -31.10
N ALA A 69 -8.87 -4.54 -30.02
CA ALA A 69 -9.43 -3.21 -30.17
C ALA A 69 -8.47 -2.40 -31.07
N THR A 70 -8.90 -2.07 -32.29
CA THR A 70 -8.14 -1.24 -33.21
C THR A 70 -7.65 -0.02 -32.45
N LEU A 71 -6.33 0.19 -32.44
CA LEU A 71 -5.68 1.38 -31.91
C LEU A 71 -6.32 2.59 -32.60
N LEU A 72 -7.29 3.23 -31.94
CA LEU A 72 -7.62 4.61 -32.23
C LEU A 72 -6.36 5.40 -31.89
N ALA A 73 -5.77 5.99 -32.92
CA ALA A 73 -4.81 7.08 -32.80
C ALA A 73 -5.33 8.11 -31.77
N PRO A 74 -4.43 8.77 -31.02
CA PRO A 74 -4.80 9.59 -29.88
C PRO A 74 -5.82 10.64 -30.30
N PRO A 75 -6.95 10.81 -29.60
CA PRO A 75 -7.82 11.95 -29.86
C PRO A 75 -7.04 13.20 -29.42
N ALA A 76 -6.58 13.96 -30.40
CA ALA A 76 -6.25 15.36 -30.19
C ALA A 76 -7.55 16.11 -29.89
N ALA A 77 -7.57 16.77 -28.73
CA ALA A 77 -8.38 17.92 -28.35
C ALA A 77 -9.90 17.88 -28.66
N GLY A 78 -10.68 17.70 -27.59
CA GLY A 78 -11.97 18.38 -27.41
C GLY A 78 -13.20 17.64 -27.90
N ALA A 79 -13.86 16.89 -27.00
CA ALA A 79 -15.33 16.84 -26.89
C ALA A 79 -15.74 15.96 -25.70
N ASN A 80 -16.14 16.65 -24.63
CA ASN A 80 -16.90 16.24 -23.46
C ASN A 80 -17.54 14.84 -23.48
N SER A 81 -17.03 13.97 -22.60
CA SER A 81 -17.81 12.93 -21.94
C SER A 81 -17.40 12.90 -20.48
N GLU A 82 -18.10 13.70 -19.68
CA GLU A 82 -18.09 13.65 -18.21
C GLU A 82 -18.71 12.34 -17.76
N VAL A 83 -17.88 11.31 -17.64
CA VAL A 83 -18.14 10.18 -16.74
C VAL A 83 -16.89 9.99 -15.90
N ASP A 84 -16.85 10.83 -14.86
CA ASP A 84 -16.31 10.61 -13.52
C ASP A 84 -15.10 9.66 -13.43
N ARG A 85 -14.00 10.07 -14.06
CA ARG A 85 -12.69 9.80 -13.48
C ARG A 85 -12.46 10.92 -12.47
N SER A 86 -12.76 10.68 -11.20
CA SER A 86 -12.26 11.53 -10.13
C SER A 86 -10.77 11.76 -10.38
N PRO A 87 -10.31 13.01 -10.53
CA PRO A 87 -8.92 13.28 -10.86
C PRO A 87 -8.04 12.56 -9.85
N LEU A 88 -7.14 11.69 -10.33
CA LEU A 88 -6.18 10.96 -9.49
C LEU A 88 -5.29 11.90 -8.64
N PHE A 89 -5.33 13.20 -8.94
CA PHE A 89 -4.93 14.29 -8.06
C PHE A 89 -5.92 15.43 -8.27
N GLU A 90 -7.05 15.42 -7.56
CA GLU A 90 -7.74 16.68 -7.32
C GLU A 90 -6.79 17.53 -6.51
N ASP A 91 -6.15 18.50 -7.17
CA ASP A 91 -5.25 19.47 -6.54
C ASP A 91 -6.08 20.45 -5.71
N LYS A 92 -6.68 19.90 -4.65
CA LYS A 92 -7.53 20.56 -3.68
C LYS A 92 -6.92 20.36 -2.31
N ASP A 93 -7.19 21.30 -1.44
CA ASP A 93 -6.76 21.21 -0.06
C ASP A 93 -7.43 20.00 0.59
N GLN A 94 -6.61 19.13 1.19
CA GLN A 94 -7.07 17.87 1.76
C GLN A 94 -7.01 17.94 3.28
N LEU A 95 -8.13 17.67 3.94
CA LEU A 95 -8.16 17.51 5.39
C LEU A 95 -7.60 16.13 5.76
N ILE A 96 -6.48 16.11 6.45
CA ILE A 96 -5.91 14.91 7.06
C ILE A 96 -6.45 14.82 8.50
N PRO A 97 -7.24 13.77 8.83
CA PRO A 97 -7.80 13.60 10.17
C PRO A 97 -6.70 13.25 11.17
N ARG A 98 -6.99 13.39 12.47
CA ARG A 98 -6.08 12.95 13.53
C ARG A 98 -5.77 11.45 13.43
N HIS A 99 -6.83 10.64 13.40
CA HIS A 99 -6.72 9.19 13.30
C HIS A 99 -6.95 8.79 11.85
N ASP A 100 -5.98 8.11 11.29
CA ASP A 100 -6.02 7.60 9.92
C ASP A 100 -5.36 6.22 9.88
N TRP A 101 -4.98 5.76 8.70
CA TRP A 101 -4.25 4.53 8.49
C TRP A 101 -3.09 4.75 7.52
N ASP A 102 -2.06 3.93 7.67
CA ASP A 102 -0.91 3.88 6.75
C ASP A 102 -0.55 2.43 6.43
N TYR A 103 0.32 2.23 5.45
CA TYR A 103 0.87 0.93 5.11
C TYR A 103 2.23 0.72 5.76
N ALA A 104 2.28 -0.15 6.77
CA ALA A 104 3.52 -0.66 7.33
C ALA A 104 4.10 -1.77 6.43
N GLN A 105 5.43 -1.80 6.31
CA GLN A 105 6.15 -2.77 5.49
C GLN A 105 6.81 -3.83 6.35
N ALA A 106 6.69 -5.10 5.94
CA ALA A 106 7.34 -6.23 6.57
C ALA A 106 8.86 -6.02 6.55
N THR A 107 9.49 -6.17 7.70
CA THR A 107 10.94 -6.05 7.84
C THR A 107 11.53 -7.30 8.48
N SER A 108 12.68 -7.72 7.97
CA SER A 108 13.52 -8.76 8.56
C SER A 108 14.89 -8.21 8.97
N ASP A 109 15.09 -6.91 8.79
CA ASP A 109 16.37 -6.23 8.99
C ASP A 109 16.39 -5.60 10.38
N GLU A 110 17.15 -6.21 11.30
CA GLU A 110 17.26 -5.69 12.67
C GLU A 110 17.91 -4.31 12.72
N GLY A 111 18.78 -4.00 11.76
CA GLY A 111 19.51 -2.75 11.71
C GLY A 111 18.56 -1.60 11.45
N LYS A 112 17.67 -1.76 10.48
CA LYS A 112 16.60 -0.78 10.20
C LYS A 112 15.67 -0.58 11.39
N VAL A 113 15.22 -1.66 12.03
CA VAL A 113 14.34 -1.56 13.20
C VAL A 113 15.01 -0.80 14.34
N TYR A 114 16.29 -1.10 14.59
CA TYR A 114 17.09 -0.41 15.59
C TYR A 114 17.28 1.08 15.25
N ASP A 115 17.69 1.40 14.02
CA ASP A 115 18.00 2.76 13.59
C ASP A 115 16.74 3.65 13.58
N GLU A 116 15.58 3.08 13.18
CA GLU A 116 14.29 3.78 13.22
C GLU A 116 13.80 4.02 14.64
N ALA A 117 13.88 3.02 15.53
CA ALA A 117 13.53 3.20 16.94
C ALA A 117 14.44 4.23 17.62
N ALA A 118 15.75 4.18 17.35
CA ALA A 118 16.73 5.10 17.93
C ALA A 118 16.57 6.55 17.43
N SER A 119 15.95 6.77 16.26
CA SER A 119 15.71 8.09 15.69
C SER A 119 14.26 8.60 15.88
N ALA A 120 13.42 7.82 16.55
CA ALA A 120 12.04 8.18 16.85
C ALA A 120 11.90 8.82 18.24
N HIS A 121 10.93 9.73 18.38
CA HIS A 121 10.58 10.28 19.68
C HIS A 121 9.89 9.24 20.54
N ASP A 122 8.95 8.50 19.97
CA ASP A 122 8.21 7.45 20.68
C ASP A 122 7.88 6.26 19.78
N LEU A 123 7.39 5.19 20.42
CA LEU A 123 7.02 3.93 19.79
C LEU A 123 5.53 3.67 20.00
N ALA A 124 4.83 3.22 18.97
CA ALA A 124 3.53 2.59 19.08
C ALA A 124 3.58 1.16 18.56
N CYS A 125 2.96 0.23 19.30
CA CYS A 125 2.83 -1.16 18.90
C CYS A 125 1.36 -1.47 18.59
N VAL A 126 1.12 -2.10 17.45
CA VAL A 126 -0.18 -2.61 17.01
C VAL A 126 -0.08 -4.14 16.97
N ILE A 127 -1.05 -4.84 17.55
CA ILE A 127 -1.07 -6.30 17.61
C ILE A 127 -2.33 -6.76 16.90
N GLU A 128 -2.18 -7.32 15.70
CA GLU A 128 -3.30 -7.77 14.85
C GLU A 128 -3.56 -9.28 14.95
N ILE A 129 -2.75 -10.00 15.74
CA ILE A 129 -2.82 -11.45 15.90
C ILE A 129 -2.93 -11.86 17.37
N PRO A 130 -3.56 -13.01 17.67
CA PRO A 130 -3.51 -13.57 19.01
C PRO A 130 -2.08 -14.01 19.35
N LEU A 131 -1.58 -13.57 20.50
CA LEU A 131 -0.29 -13.98 21.04
C LEU A 131 -0.49 -15.07 22.10
N THR A 132 0.40 -16.06 22.10
CA THR A 132 0.50 -17.05 23.18
C THR A 132 1.33 -16.45 24.33
N GLU A 133 1.43 -17.15 25.47
CA GLU A 133 2.29 -16.71 26.57
C GLU A 133 3.76 -16.55 26.13
N GLU A 134 4.27 -17.51 25.36
CA GLU A 134 5.64 -17.48 24.85
C GLU A 134 5.85 -16.37 23.81
N THR A 135 4.99 -16.28 22.78
CA THR A 135 5.15 -15.26 21.74
C THR A 135 4.84 -13.86 22.23
N GLY A 136 3.93 -13.74 23.21
CA GLY A 136 3.67 -12.53 23.97
C GLY A 136 4.91 -12.07 24.74
N GLY A 137 5.62 -12.99 25.38
CA GLY A 137 6.90 -12.69 26.04
C GLY A 137 7.96 -12.13 25.09
N TYR A 138 8.13 -12.75 23.91
CA TYR A 138 9.07 -12.24 22.89
C TYR A 138 8.65 -10.88 22.33
N ALA A 139 7.36 -10.69 22.06
CA ALA A 139 6.81 -9.44 21.57
C ALA A 139 7.00 -8.31 22.58
N GLN A 140 6.67 -8.57 23.85
CA GLN A 140 6.83 -7.61 24.94
C GLN A 140 8.28 -7.18 25.10
N GLU A 141 9.22 -8.14 25.15
CA GLU A 141 10.65 -7.83 25.28
C GLU A 141 11.16 -7.01 24.08
N LEU A 142 10.69 -7.33 22.86
CA LEU A 142 11.05 -6.56 21.68
C LEU A 142 10.55 -5.13 21.78
N VAL A 143 9.28 -4.94 22.15
CA VAL A 143 8.67 -3.61 22.31
C VAL A 143 9.37 -2.81 23.40
N ASP A 144 9.73 -3.44 24.52
CA ASP A 144 10.43 -2.79 25.63
C ASP A 144 11.84 -2.33 25.22
N LEU A 145 12.59 -3.18 24.52
CA LEU A 145 13.89 -2.84 23.97
C LEU A 145 13.81 -1.65 23.01
N LEU A 146 12.85 -1.68 22.09
CA LEU A 146 12.69 -0.61 21.10
C LEU A 146 12.18 0.69 21.73
N THR A 147 11.28 0.59 22.72
CA THR A 147 10.81 1.75 23.50
C THR A 147 11.97 2.41 24.24
N GLY A 148 12.87 1.61 24.81
CA GLY A 148 14.09 2.10 25.48
C GLY A 148 15.06 2.86 24.57
N LEU A 149 15.01 2.63 23.25
CA LEU A 149 15.83 3.34 22.26
C LEU A 149 15.23 4.71 21.85
N THR A 150 13.96 4.95 22.11
CA THR A 150 13.27 6.20 21.69
C THR A 150 13.68 7.39 22.54
N TRP A 151 13.59 8.60 21.99
CA TRP A 151 13.97 9.85 22.69
C TRP A 151 13.07 10.18 23.89
N SER A 152 11.89 9.56 23.97
CA SER A 152 11.02 9.67 25.16
C SER A 152 11.60 9.00 26.40
N ARG A 153 12.51 8.03 26.21
CA ARG A 153 13.11 7.25 27.30
C ARG A 153 14.60 7.51 27.45
N ARG A 154 15.31 7.69 26.34
CA ARG A 154 16.76 7.93 26.34
C ARG A 154 17.08 9.42 26.30
N ASP A 155 18.22 9.78 26.87
CA ASP A 155 18.83 11.08 26.60
C ASP A 155 19.40 11.09 25.17
N ILE A 156 19.02 12.10 24.39
CA ILE A 156 19.47 12.28 23.02
C ILE A 156 20.92 12.76 22.93
N LEU A 157 21.44 13.34 24.01
CA LEU A 157 22.79 13.89 24.07
C LEU A 157 23.84 12.82 24.39
N VAL A 158 23.40 11.64 24.81
CA VAL A 158 24.27 10.53 25.17
C VAL A 158 24.19 9.45 24.10
N ASP A 159 25.30 9.22 23.42
CA ASP A 159 25.42 8.13 22.45
C ASP A 159 25.42 6.78 23.16
N ILE A 160 24.77 5.81 22.53
CA ILE A 160 24.77 4.42 22.99
C ILE A 160 26.16 3.82 22.70
N PRO A 161 26.88 3.28 23.71
CA PRO A 161 28.19 2.67 23.49
C PRO A 161 28.14 1.57 22.42
N PRO A 162 29.15 1.44 21.53
CA PRO A 162 29.13 0.43 20.46
C PRO A 162 28.92 -1.02 20.95
N SER A 163 29.43 -1.37 22.13
CA SER A 163 29.20 -2.67 22.77
C SER A 163 27.71 -2.94 23.00
N ASP A 164 27.00 -1.92 23.48
CA ASP A 164 25.60 -2.01 23.86
C ASP A 164 24.74 -2.02 22.60
N GLN A 165 25.09 -1.22 21.59
CA GLN A 165 24.45 -1.29 20.27
C GLN A 165 24.53 -2.71 19.68
N ILE A 166 25.70 -3.36 19.73
CA ILE A 166 25.89 -4.73 19.24
C ILE A 166 25.01 -5.71 20.04
N ALA A 167 25.00 -5.59 21.38
CA ALA A 167 24.21 -6.45 22.24
C ALA A 167 22.71 -6.31 21.97
N ILE A 168 22.21 -5.08 21.88
CA ILE A 168 20.80 -4.76 21.60
C ILE A 168 20.41 -5.24 20.21
N ARG A 169 21.17 -4.92 19.16
CA ARG A 169 20.89 -5.40 17.79
C ARG A 169 20.88 -6.92 17.70
N ARG A 170 21.81 -7.61 18.38
CA ARG A 170 21.81 -9.07 18.45
C ARG A 170 20.54 -9.59 19.12
N ARG A 171 20.07 -8.94 20.20
CA ARG A 171 18.86 -9.36 20.91
C ARG A 171 17.60 -9.10 20.09
N ILE A 172 17.48 -7.94 19.45
CA ILE A 172 16.41 -7.62 18.49
C ILE A 172 16.34 -8.71 17.43
N ARG A 173 17.47 -9.04 16.78
CA ARG A 173 17.51 -10.10 15.76
C ARG A 173 16.99 -11.44 16.29
N GLN A 174 17.40 -11.85 17.49
CA GLN A 174 16.92 -13.09 18.10
C GLN A 174 15.40 -13.08 18.28
N LEU A 175 14.84 -12.00 18.83
CA LEU A 175 13.41 -11.86 19.05
C LEU A 175 12.63 -11.85 17.72
N MET A 176 13.12 -11.12 16.72
CA MET A 176 12.53 -11.11 15.38
C MET A 176 12.50 -12.52 14.75
N VAL A 177 13.58 -13.31 14.93
CA VAL A 177 13.64 -14.70 14.43
C VAL A 177 12.67 -15.61 15.19
N MET A 178 12.58 -15.48 16.52
CA MET A 178 11.64 -16.29 17.32
C MET A 178 10.18 -15.99 16.96
N LEU A 179 9.83 -14.71 16.80
CA LEU A 179 8.49 -14.30 16.37
C LEU A 179 8.19 -14.84 14.97
N ARG A 180 9.11 -14.69 14.02
CA ARG A 180 8.93 -15.19 12.66
C ARG A 180 8.80 -16.71 12.59
N GLY A 181 9.52 -17.44 13.44
CA GLY A 181 9.40 -18.90 13.54
C GLY A 181 8.03 -19.37 14.03
N ASN A 182 7.24 -18.48 14.64
CA ASN A 182 5.86 -18.70 15.08
C ASN A 182 4.83 -17.99 14.18
N ASP A 183 5.19 -17.76 12.91
CA ASP A 183 4.35 -17.07 11.91
C ASP A 183 3.92 -15.66 12.33
N ILE A 184 4.77 -14.96 13.08
CA ILE A 184 4.54 -13.55 13.44
C ILE A 184 5.52 -12.67 12.67
N TRP A 185 4.97 -11.86 11.76
CA TRP A 185 5.74 -10.89 11.00
C TRP A 185 5.71 -9.53 11.68
N ILE A 186 6.83 -8.82 11.53
CA ILE A 186 7.02 -7.48 12.05
C ILE A 186 6.90 -6.53 10.87
N TYR A 187 5.89 -5.68 10.91
CA TYR A 187 5.67 -4.61 9.97
C TYR A 187 6.05 -3.28 10.62
N GLN A 188 6.71 -2.40 9.87
CA GLN A 188 7.13 -1.11 10.39
C GLN A 188 6.70 0.05 9.48
N THR A 189 6.37 1.18 10.10
CA THR A 189 6.24 2.49 9.43
C THR A 189 6.71 3.60 10.39
N LYS A 190 6.92 4.79 9.84
CA LYS A 190 7.29 5.98 10.60
C LYS A 190 6.33 7.10 10.25
N VAL A 191 5.73 7.69 11.28
CA VAL A 191 4.72 8.73 11.13
C VAL A 191 5.16 9.97 11.90
N TYR A 192 4.87 11.15 11.35
CA TYR A 192 5.02 12.40 12.08
C TYR A 192 3.72 12.79 12.74
N ARG A 193 3.81 13.12 14.03
CA ARG A 193 2.72 13.60 14.86
C ARG A 193 2.92 15.08 15.17
N ARG A 194 1.82 15.80 15.19
CA ARG A 194 1.74 17.22 15.54
C ARG A 194 1.21 17.35 16.95
N LEU A 195 1.86 18.19 17.75
CA LEU A 195 1.53 18.45 19.15
C LEU A 195 1.21 19.94 19.37
N PRO A 196 0.34 20.26 20.36
CA PRO A 196 -0.31 19.33 21.30
C PRO A 196 -1.45 18.53 20.65
N GLU A 197 -1.78 17.37 21.23
CA GLU A 197 -2.83 16.49 20.70
C GLU A 197 -4.22 17.12 20.85
N ARG A 198 -5.03 17.09 19.78
CA ARG A 198 -6.40 17.64 19.77
C ARG A 198 -7.25 17.02 18.66
N TYR A 199 -8.57 17.16 18.76
CA TYR A 199 -9.51 16.67 17.75
C TYR A 199 -9.95 17.72 16.74
N ASP A 200 -9.77 19.01 17.08
CA ASP A 200 -10.16 20.13 16.23
C ASP A 200 -8.98 20.68 15.44
N LEU A 201 -9.26 21.32 14.30
CA LEU A 201 -8.25 22.00 13.51
C LEU A 201 -7.62 23.15 14.32
N PRO A 202 -6.28 23.23 14.40
CA PRO A 202 -5.61 24.36 15.05
C PRO A 202 -5.87 25.66 14.27
N ALA A 203 -5.79 26.80 14.94
CA ALA A 203 -5.82 28.10 14.28
C ALA A 203 -4.60 28.26 13.35
N GLU A 204 -4.72 29.06 12.28
CA GLU A 204 -3.69 29.15 11.23
C GLU A 204 -2.29 29.56 11.75
N ASP A 205 -2.24 30.39 12.79
CA ASP A 205 -0.99 30.93 13.35
C ASP A 205 -0.52 30.20 14.62
N GLU A 206 -1.17 29.09 14.99
CA GLU A 206 -0.81 28.36 16.20
C GLU A 206 0.43 27.47 15.95
N PRO A 207 1.52 27.64 16.73
CA PRO A 207 2.72 26.83 16.54
C PRO A 207 2.46 25.37 16.91
N ALA A 208 2.85 24.45 16.01
CA ALA A 208 2.78 23.01 16.24
C ALA A 208 4.18 22.39 16.31
N THR A 209 4.43 21.60 17.35
CA THR A 209 5.67 20.81 17.44
C THR A 209 5.48 19.49 16.69
N HIS A 210 6.48 19.07 15.93
CA HIS A 210 6.45 17.81 15.20
C HIS A 210 7.32 16.77 15.93
N GLN A 211 6.76 15.58 16.15
CA GLN A 211 7.47 14.46 16.74
C GLN A 211 7.34 13.23 15.83
N SER A 212 8.44 12.52 15.62
CA SER A 212 8.45 11.25 14.90
C SER A 212 8.00 10.11 15.81
N ARG A 213 7.03 9.32 15.36
CA ARG A 213 6.61 8.08 16.00
C ARG A 213 7.01 6.90 15.12
N PHE A 214 7.69 5.93 15.72
CA PHE A 214 7.93 4.64 15.09
C PHE A 214 6.75 3.72 15.40
N VAL A 215 6.15 3.12 14.36
CA VAL A 215 5.01 2.22 14.50
C VAL A 215 5.45 0.83 14.10
N ILE A 216 5.24 -0.13 14.99
CA ILE A 216 5.47 -1.55 14.73
C ILE A 216 4.14 -2.28 14.83
N ALA A 217 3.81 -3.06 13.80
CA ALA A 217 2.69 -3.97 13.84
C ALA A 217 3.17 -5.42 13.85
N LEU A 218 2.60 -6.22 14.76
CA LEU A 218 2.76 -7.66 14.81
C LEU A 218 1.56 -8.28 14.11
N GLY A 219 1.83 -8.93 12.99
CA GLY A 219 0.81 -9.41 12.08
C GLY A 219 1.08 -10.82 11.58
N ALA A 220 0.05 -11.46 11.04
CA ALA A 220 0.22 -12.71 10.31
C ALA A 220 1.06 -12.49 9.04
N PRO A 221 1.70 -13.54 8.49
CA PRO A 221 2.43 -13.43 7.24
C PRO A 221 1.47 -13.00 6.12
N GLY A 222 1.93 -12.11 5.24
CA GLY A 222 1.13 -11.71 4.09
C GLY A 222 0.87 -12.89 3.16
N GLU A 223 -0.37 -13.02 2.69
CA GLU A 223 -0.71 -14.05 1.70
C GLU A 223 -0.12 -13.68 0.34
N TYR A 224 0.21 -14.69 -0.48
CA TYR A 224 0.61 -14.49 -1.89
C TYR A 224 1.77 -13.50 -2.13
N GLY A 225 2.67 -13.34 -1.15
CA GLY A 225 3.83 -12.45 -1.27
C GLY A 225 3.55 -10.99 -0.91
N GLU A 226 2.41 -10.69 -0.29
CA GLU A 226 2.15 -9.38 0.29
C GLU A 226 3.16 -9.04 1.40
N THR A 227 3.77 -7.87 1.30
CA THR A 227 4.75 -7.38 2.29
C THR A 227 4.28 -6.14 3.04
N SER A 228 3.00 -5.78 2.90
CA SER A 228 2.44 -4.58 3.52
C SER A 228 1.22 -4.91 4.37
N MET A 229 1.05 -4.22 5.49
CA MET A 229 -0.09 -4.32 6.38
C MET A 229 -0.64 -2.91 6.63
N ARG A 230 -1.97 -2.76 6.60
CA ARG A 230 -2.62 -1.51 6.99
C ARG A 230 -2.59 -1.38 8.50
N VAL A 231 -2.07 -0.26 9.01
CA VAL A 231 -1.94 0.00 10.45
C VAL A 231 -2.65 1.30 10.81
N PRO A 232 -3.33 1.38 11.96
CA PRO A 232 -3.89 2.63 12.45
C PRO A 232 -2.75 3.60 12.83
N ILE A 233 -2.91 4.86 12.47
CA ILE A 233 -1.97 5.93 12.79
C ILE A 233 -2.67 7.07 13.53
N ASP A 234 -1.92 7.77 14.37
CA ASP A 234 -2.36 8.98 15.06
C ASP A 234 -1.40 10.12 14.73
N HIS A 235 -1.89 11.12 13.99
CA HIS A 235 -1.17 12.34 13.66
C HIS A 235 -1.12 13.34 14.82
N GLY A 236 -1.74 13.06 15.97
CA GLY A 236 -1.83 13.93 17.14
C GLY A 236 -2.91 15.01 17.01
N GLN A 237 -2.98 15.69 15.87
CA GLN A 237 -4.04 16.65 15.55
C GLN A 237 -4.35 16.67 14.04
N PRO A 238 -5.59 16.98 13.63
CA PRO A 238 -5.92 17.09 12.22
C PRO A 238 -5.22 18.29 11.59
N PHE A 239 -4.96 18.21 10.29
CA PHE A 239 -4.38 19.34 9.55
C PHE A 239 -4.80 19.34 8.10
N VAL A 240 -4.75 20.53 7.49
CA VAL A 240 -5.00 20.68 6.06
C VAL A 240 -3.68 20.57 5.33
N LEU A 241 -3.59 19.61 4.41
CA LEU A 241 -2.54 19.55 3.41
C LEU A 241 -2.96 20.47 2.25
N PRO A 242 -2.27 21.60 2.04
CA PRO A 242 -2.62 22.48 0.95
C PRO A 242 -2.37 21.78 -0.40
N SER A 243 -3.24 22.08 -1.36
CA SER A 243 -3.00 21.80 -2.78
C SER A 243 -1.65 22.34 -3.22
N TRP A 244 -1.04 21.70 -4.20
CA TRP A 244 0.24 22.09 -4.76
C TRP A 244 0.23 23.54 -5.24
N LYS A 245 -0.87 23.98 -5.88
CA LYS A 245 -1.07 25.39 -6.27
C LYS A 245 -1.08 26.34 -5.08
N ASN A 246 -1.84 26.04 -4.03
CA ASN A 246 -1.93 26.89 -2.84
C ASN A 246 -0.60 26.92 -2.07
N PHE A 247 0.12 25.81 -2.05
CA PHE A 247 1.45 25.72 -1.45
C PHE A 247 2.46 26.61 -2.18
N LEU A 248 2.51 26.55 -3.53
CA LEU A 248 3.39 27.40 -4.33
C LEU A 248 3.05 28.89 -4.19
N ALA A 249 1.76 29.25 -4.24
CA ALA A 249 1.32 30.63 -4.05
C ALA A 249 1.70 31.19 -2.66
N LYS A 250 1.59 30.37 -1.60
CA LYS A 250 2.04 30.75 -0.26
C LYS A 250 3.56 30.93 -0.17
N GLN A 251 4.35 30.11 -0.85
CA GLN A 251 5.81 30.27 -0.88
C GLN A 251 6.23 31.56 -1.59
N GLU A 252 5.62 31.88 -2.74
CA GLU A 252 5.90 33.13 -3.47
C GLU A 252 5.55 34.35 -2.62
N ALA A 253 4.39 34.35 -1.97
CA ALA A 253 3.95 35.44 -1.08
C ALA A 253 4.81 35.62 0.17
N ALA A 254 5.43 34.55 0.69
CA ALA A 254 6.33 34.61 1.85
C ALA A 254 7.76 35.04 1.49
N SER A 255 8.10 35.10 0.20
CA SER A 255 9.43 35.46 -0.31
C SER A 255 9.57 36.93 -0.77
N CYS A 256 8.48 37.70 -0.72
CA CYS A 256 8.45 39.15 -0.96
C CYS A 256 8.36 39.93 0.36
#